data_AF-A0A7X8EDY6-F1
#
_entry.id   AF-A0A7X8EDY6-F1
#
_cell.length_a   1.000
_cell.length_b   1.000
_cell.length_c   1.000
_cell.angle_alpha   90.00
_cell.angle_beta   90.00
_cell.angle_gamma   90.00
#
_symmetry.space_group_name_H-M   'P 1'
#
loop_
_entity.id
_entity.type
_entity.pdbx_description
1 polymer ?
#
loop_
_entity_poly.entity_id
_entity_poly.type
_entity_poly.pdbx_seq_one_letter_code
_entity_poly.pdbx_strand_id
1 'polypeptide(L)'
;MVILTLNCGSSSAKYQVYDWEEKEVLAVGVVERIGLEYSTIEHKAVGKEAYTAEFSSPTHKEAIELIIRMLLDKEYGVIKDLKEIGAVGHRVLHGGEAFKKSALINDEVIAQLKSYNHLGPLHMPANIMGIEAAVKAMPDVPQAIVLDTAWHQTMPEEAFMYALPYEWYTKYNVRRYGFHGTSHLYCAKRAAAILGKKNKDTNVIICHIGNGASVSAVKNGIAVDTSMGLTPLEGLVMGSRSGDIDPAIVPYMLENTGMSAREMDTTLNKKSGLIGLCGKSDRRDVLKASQEGDKKAQLAIDMEGRRIGKYIGSYATLLGGRLDAIVFTAGVGEMGAHIRESACKGLEIIGAKLDPKKNKTCFSRNGEFEISTDDSKVKILVIPTDEELVMTEDAFALMNGTYDVHTNFTYSFESREYVNKARVAGLKRDIEKNPALKDILAIK
;
A
#
# COMPACT_ATOMS: atom_id res chain seq x y z
N MET A 1 -15.14 20.87 -4.52
CA MET A 1 -14.41 21.05 -3.24
C MET A 1 -13.09 20.29 -3.30
N VAL A 2 -11.98 20.86 -2.83
CA VAL A 2 -10.65 20.23 -2.93
C VAL A 2 -10.29 19.45 -1.66
N ILE A 3 -9.70 18.27 -1.83
CA ILE A 3 -9.16 17.44 -0.75
C ILE A 3 -7.68 17.21 -1.01
N LEU A 4 -6.85 17.47 -0.01
CA LEU A 4 -5.42 17.22 -0.04
C LEU A 4 -5.13 15.91 0.71
N THR A 5 -4.37 15.00 0.10
CA THR A 5 -3.82 13.85 0.81
C THR A 5 -2.33 13.98 0.98
N LEU A 6 -1.81 13.58 2.15
CA LEU A 6 -0.39 13.65 2.51
C LEU A 6 0.10 12.29 3.01
N ASN A 7 1.21 11.82 2.45
CA ASN A 7 1.88 10.59 2.85
C ASN A 7 3.35 10.89 3.15
N CYS A 8 3.62 11.18 4.41
CA CYS A 8 4.96 11.52 4.91
C CYS A 8 5.72 10.26 5.33
N GLY A 9 6.55 9.72 4.44
CA GLY A 9 7.47 8.62 4.74
C GLY A 9 8.73 9.09 5.45
N SER A 10 9.65 8.18 5.80
CA SER A 10 10.87 8.52 6.57
C SER A 10 11.75 9.61 5.94
N SER A 11 11.75 9.72 4.60
CA SER A 11 12.60 10.64 3.84
C SER A 11 11.89 11.25 2.62
N SER A 12 10.56 11.23 2.62
CA SER A 12 9.75 11.78 1.53
C SER A 12 8.38 12.22 2.03
N ALA A 13 7.73 13.11 1.28
CA ALA A 13 6.35 13.52 1.47
C ALA A 13 5.65 13.51 0.11
N LYS A 14 4.75 12.55 -0.10
CA LYS A 14 3.90 12.46 -1.30
C LYS A 14 2.58 13.16 -1.05
N TYR A 15 2.00 13.72 -2.10
CA TYR A 15 0.70 14.37 -2.01
C TYR A 15 -0.11 14.23 -3.28
N GLN A 16 -1.44 14.24 -3.11
CA GLN A 16 -2.41 14.33 -4.19
C GLN A 16 -3.44 15.41 -3.84
N VAL A 17 -3.82 16.19 -4.83
CA VAL A 17 -4.90 17.18 -4.76
C VAL A 17 -6.05 16.67 -5.59
N TYR A 18 -7.22 16.49 -4.98
CA TYR A 18 -8.38 15.88 -5.60
C TYR A 18 -9.58 16.83 -5.54
N ASP A 19 -10.25 17.02 -6.68
CA ASP A 19 -11.56 17.66 -6.71
C ASP A 19 -12.65 16.63 -6.45
N TRP A 20 -13.32 16.76 -5.31
CA TRP A 20 -14.39 15.88 -4.88
C TRP A 20 -15.62 15.91 -5.80
N GLU A 21 -15.98 17.09 -6.31
CA GLU A 21 -17.20 17.26 -7.11
C GLU A 21 -17.00 16.68 -8.50
N GLU A 22 -15.87 17.04 -9.14
CA GLU A 22 -15.53 16.53 -10.45
C GLU A 22 -14.98 15.10 -10.43
N LYS A 23 -14.60 14.58 -9.25
CA LYS A 23 -13.98 13.26 -9.07
C LYS A 23 -12.66 13.12 -9.83
N GLU A 24 -11.84 14.15 -9.81
CA GLU A 24 -10.62 14.26 -10.61
C GLU A 24 -9.40 14.62 -9.78
N VAL A 25 -8.26 14.04 -10.14
CA VAL A 25 -6.96 14.42 -9.59
C VAL A 25 -6.52 15.71 -10.28
N LEU A 26 -6.32 16.77 -9.51
CA LEU A 26 -5.86 18.07 -9.99
C LEU A 26 -4.33 18.13 -10.08
N ALA A 27 -3.65 17.60 -9.06
CA ALA A 27 -2.20 17.50 -9.02
C ALA A 27 -1.74 16.30 -8.21
N VAL A 28 -0.53 15.83 -8.55
CA VAL A 28 0.24 14.90 -7.74
C VAL A 28 1.65 15.44 -7.58
N GLY A 29 2.31 15.06 -6.49
CA GLY A 29 3.72 15.33 -6.37
C GLY A 29 4.39 14.60 -5.24
N VAL A 30 5.70 14.76 -5.19
CA VAL A 30 6.55 14.17 -4.17
C VAL A 30 7.69 15.11 -3.85
N VAL A 31 7.94 15.28 -2.56
CA VAL A 31 9.22 15.74 -2.04
C VAL A 31 10.02 14.52 -1.61
N GLU A 32 11.25 14.38 -2.11
CA GLU A 32 12.15 13.29 -1.75
C GLU A 32 13.42 13.82 -1.10
N ARG A 33 14.18 12.90 -0.48
CA ARG A 33 15.47 13.17 0.14
C ARG A 33 15.38 14.21 1.27
N ILE A 34 14.28 14.18 2.02
CA ILE A 34 14.10 15.01 3.23
C ILE A 34 15.14 14.59 4.28
N GLY A 35 15.78 15.57 4.91
CA GLY A 35 16.84 15.37 5.91
C GLY A 35 18.21 15.01 5.33
N LEU A 36 18.36 15.00 4.01
CA LEU A 36 19.66 14.85 3.33
C LEU A 36 20.23 16.23 2.92
N GLU A 37 21.44 16.23 2.38
CA GLU A 37 22.16 17.44 1.92
C GLU A 37 21.31 18.33 1.00
N TYR A 38 20.55 17.70 0.11
CA TYR A 38 19.53 18.33 -0.71
C TYR A 38 18.31 17.43 -0.85
N SER A 39 17.17 18.08 -1.02
CA SER A 39 15.86 17.51 -1.31
C SER A 39 15.44 17.82 -2.74
N THR A 40 14.57 16.99 -3.30
CA THR A 40 14.03 17.18 -4.65
C THR A 40 12.52 17.24 -4.60
N ILE A 41 11.91 18.05 -5.46
CA ILE A 41 10.47 18.06 -5.67
C ILE A 41 10.17 17.68 -7.11
N GLU A 42 9.15 16.86 -7.30
CA GLU A 42 8.44 16.68 -8.55
C GLU A 42 6.97 17.05 -8.30
N HIS A 43 6.46 18.03 -9.05
CA HIS A 43 5.07 18.47 -8.99
C HIS A 43 4.46 18.40 -10.39
N LYS A 44 3.30 17.77 -10.50
CA LYS A 44 2.58 17.62 -11.76
C LYS A 44 1.11 17.94 -11.58
N ALA A 45 0.70 19.08 -12.12
CA ALA A 45 -0.69 19.49 -12.22
C ALA A 45 -1.28 19.11 -13.59
N VAL A 46 -2.59 18.84 -13.64
CA VAL A 46 -3.30 18.52 -14.88
C VAL A 46 -3.26 19.73 -15.83
N GLY A 47 -2.90 19.48 -17.08
CA GLY A 47 -2.82 20.52 -18.11
C GLY A 47 -1.60 21.45 -18.01
N LYS A 48 -0.64 21.14 -17.13
CA LYS A 48 0.57 21.94 -16.90
C LYS A 48 1.83 21.10 -17.09
N GLU A 49 2.94 21.78 -17.37
CA GLU A 49 4.26 21.16 -17.39
C GLU A 49 4.67 20.70 -15.98
N ALA A 50 5.46 19.62 -15.91
CA ALA A 50 5.98 19.14 -14.63
C ALA A 50 7.03 20.11 -14.10
N TYR A 51 6.92 20.46 -12.82
CA TYR A 51 7.92 21.25 -12.11
C TYR A 51 8.86 20.31 -11.35
N THR A 52 10.16 20.46 -11.57
CA THR A 52 11.20 19.77 -10.81
C THR A 52 12.25 20.74 -10.32
N ALA A 53 12.68 20.57 -9.06
CA ALA A 53 13.71 21.42 -8.48
C ALA A 53 14.45 20.72 -7.34
N GLU A 54 15.66 21.20 -7.05
CA GLU A 54 16.41 20.91 -5.83
C GLU A 54 16.21 22.03 -4.80
N PHE A 55 16.15 21.68 -3.53
CA PHE A 55 15.99 22.63 -2.43
C PHE A 55 16.45 22.03 -1.09
N SER A 56 16.53 22.84 -0.04
CA SER A 56 16.82 22.35 1.31
C SER A 56 15.53 22.01 2.05
N SER A 57 15.38 20.75 2.47
CA SER A 57 14.34 20.31 3.41
C SER A 57 14.98 19.50 4.55
N PRO A 58 15.45 20.17 5.62
CA PRO A 58 16.01 19.46 6.76
C PRO A 58 15.00 18.55 7.45
N THR A 59 13.71 18.91 7.41
CA THR A 59 12.64 18.15 8.03
C THR A 59 11.39 18.11 7.15
N HIS A 60 10.37 17.35 7.57
CA HIS A 60 9.07 17.31 6.90
C HIS A 60 8.31 18.63 7.00
N LYS A 61 8.64 19.49 7.97
CA LYS A 61 8.01 20.80 8.08
C LYS A 61 8.26 21.65 6.83
N GLU A 62 9.52 21.78 6.41
CA GLU A 62 9.88 22.54 5.21
C GLU A 62 9.31 21.90 3.94
N ALA A 63 9.18 20.56 3.91
CA ALA A 63 8.55 19.85 2.80
C ALA A 63 7.06 20.20 2.67
N ILE A 64 6.31 20.23 3.78
CA ILE A 64 4.89 20.63 3.77
C ILE A 64 4.74 22.11 3.38
N GLU A 65 5.59 22.99 3.89
CA GLU A 65 5.62 24.42 3.50
C GLU A 65 5.84 24.58 1.98
N LEU A 66 6.76 23.80 1.40
CA LEU A 66 6.99 23.79 -0.05
C LEU A 66 5.79 23.27 -0.82
N ILE A 67 5.18 22.16 -0.39
CA ILE A 67 4.00 21.58 -1.05
C ILE A 67 2.91 22.64 -1.14
N ILE A 68 2.58 23.29 -0.02
CA ILE A 68 1.58 24.36 0.04
C ILE A 68 1.91 25.50 -0.92
N ARG A 69 3.18 25.94 -0.96
CA ARG A 69 3.62 26.98 -1.90
C ARG A 69 3.41 26.56 -3.36
N MET A 70 3.72 25.30 -3.70
CA MET A 70 3.50 24.79 -5.05
C MET A 70 2.04 24.72 -5.41
N LEU A 71 1.16 24.34 -4.47
CA LEU A 71 -0.29 24.27 -4.74
C LEU A 71 -0.88 25.65 -5.08
N LEU A 72 -0.33 26.73 -4.49
CA LEU A 72 -0.74 28.12 -4.70
C LEU A 72 0.02 28.83 -5.83
N ASP A 73 1.00 28.18 -6.44
CA ASP A 73 1.84 28.81 -7.45
C ASP A 73 1.01 29.25 -8.67
N LYS A 74 1.29 30.44 -9.20
CA LYS A 74 0.50 31.01 -10.31
C LYS A 74 0.66 30.23 -11.61
N GLU A 75 1.83 29.67 -11.84
CA GLU A 75 2.18 28.95 -13.06
C GLU A 75 1.91 27.46 -12.90
N TYR A 76 2.34 26.86 -11.79
CA TYR A 76 2.31 25.41 -11.56
C TYR A 76 1.16 24.95 -10.65
N GLY A 77 0.61 25.82 -9.80
CA GLY A 77 -0.38 25.47 -8.79
C GLY A 77 -1.77 25.13 -9.31
N VAL A 78 -2.62 24.63 -8.43
CA VAL A 78 -3.98 24.15 -8.75
C VAL A 78 -5.08 24.84 -7.95
N ILE A 79 -4.71 25.63 -6.96
CA ILE A 79 -5.63 26.43 -6.13
C ILE A 79 -5.13 27.87 -6.06
N LYS A 80 -6.03 28.82 -5.81
CA LYS A 80 -5.71 30.26 -5.64
C LYS A 80 -5.63 30.65 -4.17
N ASP A 81 -6.37 29.95 -3.31
CA ASP A 81 -6.42 30.18 -1.86
C ASP A 81 -6.44 28.83 -1.11
N LEU A 82 -5.82 28.78 0.07
CA LEU A 82 -5.83 27.59 0.93
C LEU A 82 -7.25 27.21 1.39
N LYS A 83 -8.17 28.18 1.44
CA LYS A 83 -9.58 27.96 1.77
C LYS A 83 -10.32 27.09 0.75
N GLU A 84 -9.74 26.85 -0.42
CA GLU A 84 -10.29 25.89 -1.40
C GLU A 84 -10.13 24.44 -0.93
N ILE A 85 -9.13 24.17 -0.07
CA ILE A 85 -8.93 22.87 0.57
C ILE A 85 -9.98 22.71 1.68
N GLY A 86 -10.96 21.83 1.44
CA GLY A 86 -12.01 21.52 2.40
C GLY A 86 -11.57 20.54 3.48
N ALA A 87 -10.66 19.61 3.17
CA ALA A 87 -10.14 18.64 4.13
C ALA A 87 -8.74 18.14 3.75
N VAL A 88 -8.01 17.63 4.75
CA VAL A 88 -6.70 16.97 4.56
C VAL A 88 -6.72 15.54 5.10
N GLY A 89 -6.36 14.56 4.27
CA GLY A 89 -6.17 13.16 4.70
C GLY A 89 -4.68 12.83 4.88
N HIS A 90 -4.28 12.33 6.06
CA HIS A 90 -2.90 11.95 6.38
C HIS A 90 -2.77 10.44 6.48
N ARG A 91 -1.84 9.87 5.70
CA ARG A 91 -1.48 8.47 5.88
C ARG A 91 -0.61 8.33 7.12
N VAL A 92 -1.03 7.48 8.04
CA VAL A 92 -0.30 7.16 9.26
C VAL A 92 0.02 5.68 9.30
N LEU A 93 1.28 5.33 9.58
CA LEU A 93 1.70 3.93 9.61
C LEU A 93 0.92 3.13 10.66
N HIS A 94 0.83 3.63 11.88
CA HIS A 94 0.43 2.81 13.03
C HIS A 94 -0.64 3.48 13.89
N GLY A 95 -1.73 2.75 14.16
CA GLY A 95 -2.84 3.18 15.01
C GLY A 95 -2.89 2.58 16.39
N GLY A 96 -2.02 1.60 16.65
CA GLY A 96 -2.16 0.75 17.83
C GLY A 96 -3.53 0.08 17.82
N GLU A 97 -4.06 -0.21 18.99
CA GLU A 97 -5.41 -0.75 19.14
C GLU A 97 -6.48 0.34 19.32
N ALA A 98 -6.06 1.57 19.62
CA ALA A 98 -6.96 2.68 19.86
C ALA A 98 -7.68 3.11 18.56
N PHE A 99 -6.95 3.12 17.44
CA PHE A 99 -7.47 3.58 16.16
C PHE A 99 -7.85 2.41 15.25
N LYS A 100 -9.13 2.01 15.32
CA LYS A 100 -9.74 0.97 14.46
C LYS A 100 -10.34 1.51 13.17
N LYS A 101 -10.39 2.81 13.02
CA LYS A 101 -10.91 3.53 11.85
C LYS A 101 -10.22 4.88 11.74
N SER A 102 -10.37 5.52 10.58
CA SER A 102 -9.91 6.89 10.37
C SER A 102 -10.59 7.85 11.35
N ALA A 103 -9.89 8.92 11.73
CA ALA A 103 -10.36 9.86 12.75
C ALA A 103 -9.93 11.29 12.42
N LEU A 104 -10.75 12.27 12.82
CA LEU A 104 -10.36 13.67 12.79
C LEU A 104 -9.24 13.94 13.79
N ILE A 105 -8.32 14.83 13.41
CA ILE A 105 -7.16 15.19 14.20
C ILE A 105 -7.56 16.23 15.25
N ASN A 106 -7.16 15.95 16.49
CA ASN A 106 -7.17 16.87 17.61
C ASN A 106 -5.93 16.60 18.48
N ASP A 107 -5.76 17.36 19.57
CA ASP A 107 -4.60 17.23 20.46
C ASP A 107 -4.49 15.83 21.10
N GLU A 108 -5.62 15.21 21.44
CA GLU A 108 -5.66 13.85 22.01
C GLU A 108 -5.18 12.81 21.00
N VAL A 109 -5.60 12.94 19.73
CA VAL A 109 -5.17 12.07 18.63
C VAL A 109 -3.66 12.19 18.43
N ILE A 110 -3.12 13.41 18.37
CA ILE A 110 -1.67 13.62 18.21
C ILE A 110 -0.89 13.02 19.40
N ALA A 111 -1.37 13.24 20.63
CA ALA A 111 -0.75 12.64 21.82
C ALA A 111 -0.76 11.11 21.77
N GLN A 112 -1.87 10.51 21.35
CA GLN A 112 -2.00 9.07 21.19
C GLN A 112 -1.03 8.53 20.12
N LEU A 113 -0.91 9.19 18.96
CA LEU A 113 0.05 8.80 17.93
C LEU A 113 1.50 8.87 18.42
N LYS A 114 1.86 9.91 19.18
CA LYS A 114 3.19 10.04 19.80
C LYS A 114 3.51 8.87 20.73
N SER A 115 2.51 8.35 21.46
CA SER A 115 2.69 7.17 22.32
C SER A 115 3.09 5.91 21.53
N TYR A 116 2.70 5.81 20.25
CA TYR A 116 3.00 4.69 19.37
C TYR A 116 4.31 4.82 18.57
N ASN A 117 5.13 5.85 18.83
CA ASN A 117 6.43 5.99 18.16
C ASN A 117 7.31 4.73 18.29
N HIS A 118 7.22 4.02 19.42
CA HIS A 118 7.98 2.79 19.65
C HIS A 118 7.57 1.64 18.72
N LEU A 119 6.34 1.63 18.18
CA LEU A 119 5.83 0.63 17.24
C LEU A 119 6.26 0.91 15.79
N GLY A 120 6.66 2.15 15.48
CA GLY A 120 7.08 2.55 14.14
C GLY A 120 8.13 3.66 14.15
N PRO A 121 9.31 3.46 14.77
CA PRO A 121 10.26 4.53 15.06
C PRO A 121 10.84 5.23 13.82
N LEU A 122 10.80 4.57 12.66
CA LEU A 122 11.28 5.15 11.39
C LEU A 122 10.21 5.93 10.63
N HIS A 123 8.92 5.80 10.97
CA HIS A 123 7.81 6.30 10.15
C HIS A 123 6.88 7.20 10.96
N MET A 124 6.53 6.81 12.18
CA MET A 124 5.63 7.57 13.05
C MET A 124 6.11 9.01 13.29
N PRO A 125 7.40 9.29 13.56
CA PRO A 125 7.86 10.67 13.73
C PRO A 125 7.65 11.54 12.48
N ALA A 126 7.88 10.98 11.29
CA ALA A 126 7.67 11.67 10.02
C ALA A 126 6.17 11.92 9.75
N ASN A 127 5.31 10.94 10.04
CA ASN A 127 3.86 11.09 9.94
C ASN A 127 3.37 12.24 10.84
N ILE A 128 3.77 12.22 12.12
CA ILE A 128 3.37 13.21 13.12
C ILE A 128 3.88 14.61 12.75
N MET A 129 5.14 14.72 12.31
CA MET A 129 5.70 16.01 11.90
C MET A 129 4.98 16.61 10.68
N GLY A 130 4.61 15.76 9.71
CA GLY A 130 3.80 16.18 8.56
C GLY A 130 2.40 16.67 8.98
N ILE A 131 1.77 15.96 9.90
CA ILE A 131 0.49 16.35 10.51
C ILE A 131 0.62 17.72 11.21
N GLU A 132 1.58 17.87 12.11
CA GLU A 132 1.77 19.10 12.88
C GLU A 132 2.07 20.30 11.97
N ALA A 133 2.87 20.10 10.91
CA ALA A 133 3.14 21.14 9.92
C ALA A 133 1.88 21.54 9.13
N ALA A 134 1.08 20.57 8.70
CA ALA A 134 -0.16 20.83 7.97
C ALA A 134 -1.22 21.49 8.85
N VAL A 135 -1.39 21.07 10.11
CA VAL A 135 -2.30 21.68 11.09
C VAL A 135 -1.91 23.14 11.34
N LYS A 136 -0.61 23.41 11.50
CA LYS A 136 -0.12 24.77 11.68
C LYS A 136 -0.39 25.65 10.45
N ALA A 137 -0.24 25.11 9.25
CA ALA A 137 -0.41 25.88 8.01
C ALA A 137 -1.88 26.08 7.62
N MET A 138 -2.77 25.18 8.02
CA MET A 138 -4.21 25.20 7.70
C MET A 138 -5.04 24.92 8.98
N PRO A 139 -5.07 25.85 9.95
CA PRO A 139 -5.67 25.61 11.26
C PRO A 139 -7.19 25.45 11.22
N ASP A 140 -7.86 26.06 10.23
CA ASP A 140 -9.32 26.02 10.09
C ASP A 140 -9.80 24.85 9.19
N VAL A 141 -8.88 24.09 8.59
CA VAL A 141 -9.21 22.98 7.68
C VAL A 141 -9.25 21.67 8.47
N PRO A 142 -10.37 20.92 8.46
CA PRO A 142 -10.45 19.60 9.07
C PRO A 142 -9.41 18.65 8.50
N GLN A 143 -8.66 17.99 9.39
CA GLN A 143 -7.63 17.01 9.00
C GLN A 143 -7.95 15.65 9.61
N ALA A 144 -7.72 14.59 8.85
CA ALA A 144 -8.02 13.22 9.23
C ALA A 144 -6.76 12.36 9.18
N ILE A 145 -6.62 11.42 10.12
CA ILE A 145 -5.66 10.33 10.01
C ILE A 145 -6.33 9.11 9.38
N VAL A 146 -5.59 8.45 8.49
CA VAL A 146 -5.98 7.24 7.78
C VAL A 146 -4.86 6.24 7.98
N LEU A 147 -5.16 5.14 8.67
CA LEU A 147 -4.13 4.29 9.26
C LEU A 147 -3.95 3.00 8.49
N ASP A 148 -2.70 2.68 8.15
CA ASP A 148 -2.33 1.43 7.47
C ASP A 148 -2.75 0.16 8.25
N THR A 149 -2.95 0.30 9.56
CA THR A 149 -3.30 -0.77 10.51
C THR A 149 -4.81 -0.92 10.73
N ALA A 150 -5.63 0.07 10.34
CA ALA A 150 -7.06 0.09 10.69
C ALA A 150 -7.85 -1.05 10.02
N TRP A 151 -7.62 -1.31 8.72
CA TRP A 151 -8.27 -2.38 7.95
C TRP A 151 -8.14 -3.76 8.62
N HIS A 152 -7.02 -3.99 9.29
CA HIS A 152 -6.66 -5.29 9.87
C HIS A 152 -7.19 -5.46 11.31
N GLN A 153 -7.84 -4.44 11.90
CA GLN A 153 -8.37 -4.52 13.27
C GLN A 153 -9.57 -5.46 13.41
N THR A 154 -10.05 -6.05 12.32
CA THR A 154 -11.05 -7.13 12.32
C THR A 154 -10.47 -8.53 12.50
N MET A 155 -9.14 -8.68 12.51
CA MET A 155 -8.49 -9.97 12.76
C MET A 155 -8.91 -10.54 14.12
N PRO A 156 -9.22 -11.85 14.21
CA PRO A 156 -9.53 -12.50 15.47
C PRO A 156 -8.25 -12.73 16.32
N GLU A 157 -8.42 -13.03 17.61
CA GLU A 157 -7.32 -13.16 18.58
C GLU A 157 -6.28 -14.19 18.14
N GLU A 158 -6.71 -15.34 17.63
CA GLU A 158 -5.84 -16.40 17.13
C GLU A 158 -4.97 -15.98 15.92
N ALA A 159 -5.34 -14.92 15.20
CA ALA A 159 -4.57 -14.41 14.08
C ALA A 159 -3.57 -13.31 14.50
N PHE A 160 -3.93 -12.50 15.51
CA PHE A 160 -3.08 -11.39 15.92
C PHE A 160 -2.17 -11.68 17.10
N MET A 161 -2.49 -12.67 17.93
CA MET A 161 -1.63 -13.05 19.05
C MET A 161 -0.44 -13.85 18.56
N TYR A 162 0.76 -13.48 19.00
CA TYR A 162 1.93 -14.33 18.85
C TYR A 162 2.00 -15.33 20.00
N ALA A 163 2.50 -16.54 19.73
CA ALA A 163 2.79 -17.57 20.74
C ALA A 163 4.04 -17.22 21.56
N LEU A 164 3.99 -16.09 22.26
CA LEU A 164 5.04 -15.49 23.09
C LEU A 164 4.51 -15.30 24.51
N PRO A 165 5.33 -14.93 25.51
CA PRO A 165 4.84 -14.61 26.84
C PRO A 165 3.68 -13.60 26.77
N TYR A 166 2.52 -13.99 27.30
CA TYR A 166 1.28 -13.19 27.20
C TYR A 166 1.45 -11.76 27.75
N GLU A 167 2.35 -11.60 28.73
CA GLU A 167 2.66 -10.29 29.28
C GLU A 167 3.20 -9.29 28.23
N TRP A 168 3.85 -9.75 27.16
CA TRP A 168 4.35 -8.87 26.10
C TRP A 168 3.23 -8.23 25.30
N TYR A 169 2.12 -8.95 25.11
CA TYR A 169 0.90 -8.36 24.57
C TYR A 169 0.32 -7.33 25.55
N THR A 170 0.09 -7.72 26.81
CA THR A 170 -0.60 -6.84 27.77
C THR A 170 0.18 -5.60 28.19
N LYS A 171 1.53 -5.66 28.21
CA LYS A 171 2.39 -4.55 28.68
C LYS A 171 3.00 -3.72 27.55
N TYR A 172 3.27 -4.35 26.40
CA TYR A 172 4.01 -3.73 25.29
C TYR A 172 3.26 -3.77 23.96
N ASN A 173 2.00 -4.24 23.97
CA ASN A 173 1.15 -4.34 22.79
C ASN A 173 1.79 -5.13 21.64
N VAL A 174 2.56 -6.18 21.97
CA VAL A 174 3.14 -7.10 20.99
C VAL A 174 2.05 -7.99 20.41
N ARG A 175 1.63 -7.65 19.20
CA ARG A 175 0.62 -8.36 18.40
C ARG A 175 0.86 -8.09 16.91
N ARG A 176 0.21 -8.86 16.05
CA ARG A 176 0.06 -8.51 14.64
C ARG A 176 -0.84 -7.28 14.51
N TYR A 177 -0.36 -6.27 13.79
CA TYR A 177 -1.19 -5.15 13.35
C TYR A 177 -1.44 -5.20 11.85
N GLY A 178 -0.44 -5.55 11.05
CA GLY A 178 -0.52 -5.52 9.60
C GLY A 178 -0.49 -4.11 9.02
N PHE A 179 -0.03 -3.98 7.77
CA PHE A 179 0.11 -2.68 7.08
C PHE A 179 -0.44 -2.75 5.66
N HIS A 180 -0.30 -1.65 4.89
CA HIS A 180 -0.93 -1.47 3.58
C HIS A 180 -2.47 -1.58 3.64
N GLY A 181 -3.08 -1.29 4.80
CA GLY A 181 -4.50 -1.50 5.03
C GLY A 181 -5.40 -0.75 4.07
N THR A 182 -5.05 0.49 3.71
CA THR A 182 -5.74 1.29 2.67
C THR A 182 -5.75 0.58 1.32
N SER A 183 -4.62 0.02 0.90
CA SER A 183 -4.51 -0.73 -0.36
C SER A 183 -5.31 -2.03 -0.34
N HIS A 184 -5.24 -2.78 0.75
CA HIS A 184 -6.03 -4.01 0.93
C HIS A 184 -7.54 -3.71 0.97
N LEU A 185 -7.95 -2.66 1.68
CA LEU A 185 -9.34 -2.18 1.72
C LEU A 185 -9.85 -1.84 0.32
N TYR A 186 -9.11 -1.02 -0.43
CA TYR A 186 -9.46 -0.66 -1.80
C TYR A 186 -9.62 -1.90 -2.67
N CYS A 187 -8.62 -2.80 -2.66
CA CYS A 187 -8.61 -3.98 -3.50
C CYS A 187 -9.70 -5.00 -3.12
N ALA A 188 -10.04 -5.15 -1.83
CA ALA A 188 -11.11 -6.05 -1.38
C ALA A 188 -12.46 -5.61 -1.94
N LYS A 189 -12.80 -4.34 -1.71
CA LYS A 189 -14.06 -3.72 -2.15
C LYS A 189 -14.14 -3.65 -3.66
N ARG A 190 -13.05 -3.31 -4.34
CA ARG A 190 -12.99 -3.26 -5.80
C ARG A 190 -13.10 -4.64 -6.44
N ALA A 191 -12.43 -5.65 -5.89
CA ALA A 191 -12.58 -7.03 -6.35
C ALA A 191 -14.02 -7.51 -6.23
N ALA A 192 -14.73 -7.19 -5.14
CA ALA A 192 -16.14 -7.52 -4.99
C ALA A 192 -17.02 -6.89 -6.08
N ALA A 193 -16.79 -5.62 -6.40
CA ALA A 193 -17.47 -4.93 -7.50
C ALA A 193 -17.20 -5.63 -8.86
N ILE A 194 -15.94 -5.94 -9.16
CA ILE A 194 -15.54 -6.68 -10.38
C ILE A 194 -16.24 -8.04 -10.47
N LEU A 195 -16.37 -8.75 -9.34
CA LEU A 195 -17.06 -10.03 -9.23
C LEU A 195 -18.60 -9.92 -9.28
N GLY A 196 -19.15 -8.70 -9.27
CA GLY A 196 -20.60 -8.45 -9.24
C GLY A 196 -21.25 -8.87 -7.92
N LYS A 197 -20.51 -8.80 -6.81
CA LYS A 197 -20.95 -9.20 -5.47
C LYS A 197 -20.84 -8.02 -4.50
N LYS A 198 -21.59 -8.09 -3.39
CA LYS A 198 -21.34 -7.18 -2.25
C LYS A 198 -20.06 -7.62 -1.55
N ASN A 199 -19.30 -6.68 -1.00
CA ASN A 199 -18.04 -6.97 -0.30
C ASN A 199 -18.20 -8.08 0.77
N LYS A 200 -19.26 -7.99 1.58
CA LYS A 200 -19.57 -8.97 2.63
C LYS A 200 -19.81 -10.41 2.14
N ASP A 201 -20.09 -10.58 0.84
CA ASP A 201 -20.38 -11.87 0.23
C ASP A 201 -19.15 -12.45 -0.51
N THR A 202 -17.97 -11.84 -0.35
CA THR A 202 -16.72 -12.24 -1.02
C THR A 202 -15.64 -12.73 -0.08
N ASN A 203 -14.89 -13.72 -0.56
CA ASN A 203 -13.66 -14.21 0.04
C ASN A 203 -12.51 -14.02 -0.96
N VAL A 204 -11.53 -13.20 -0.62
CA VAL A 204 -10.41 -12.88 -1.51
C VAL A 204 -9.08 -12.95 -0.79
N ILE A 205 -8.01 -13.22 -1.54
CA ILE A 205 -6.63 -13.10 -1.07
C ILE A 205 -5.99 -11.95 -1.84
N ILE A 206 -5.45 -10.97 -1.14
CA ILE A 206 -4.91 -9.75 -1.76
C ILE A 206 -3.40 -9.72 -1.57
N CYS A 207 -2.70 -9.74 -2.69
CA CYS A 207 -1.25 -9.67 -2.79
C CYS A 207 -0.83 -8.24 -3.18
N HIS A 208 -0.58 -7.40 -2.18
CA HIS A 208 0.06 -6.11 -2.38
C HIS A 208 1.56 -6.33 -2.54
N ILE A 209 2.06 -6.32 -3.78
CA ILE A 209 3.46 -6.62 -4.09
C ILE A 209 4.13 -5.35 -4.64
N GLY A 210 4.92 -4.70 -3.80
CA GLY A 210 5.74 -3.54 -4.16
C GLY A 210 7.16 -3.70 -3.63
N ASN A 211 7.83 -2.58 -3.34
CA ASN A 211 9.13 -2.63 -2.68
C ASN A 211 9.01 -3.19 -1.25
N GLY A 212 7.96 -2.79 -0.54
CA GLY A 212 7.38 -3.57 0.57
C GLY A 212 6.24 -4.44 0.02
N ALA A 213 6.04 -5.61 0.60
CA ALA A 213 5.04 -6.55 0.11
C ALA A 213 4.30 -7.24 1.26
N SER A 214 2.99 -7.43 1.09
CA SER A 214 2.14 -8.10 2.07
C SER A 214 1.00 -8.85 1.38
N VAL A 215 0.56 -9.95 2.00
CA VAL A 215 -0.67 -10.64 1.61
C VAL A 215 -1.71 -10.46 2.72
N SER A 216 -3.00 -10.30 2.39
CA SER A 216 -4.09 -10.40 3.37
C SER A 216 -5.13 -11.44 2.94
N ALA A 217 -5.73 -12.09 3.93
CA ALA A 217 -6.89 -12.95 3.78
C ALA A 217 -8.14 -12.15 4.12
N VAL A 218 -9.09 -12.08 3.18
CA VAL A 218 -10.37 -11.40 3.36
C VAL A 218 -11.48 -12.42 3.31
N LYS A 219 -12.25 -12.54 4.39
CA LYS A 219 -13.38 -13.46 4.50
C LYS A 219 -14.64 -12.68 4.76
N ASN A 220 -15.68 -12.89 3.96
CA ASN A 220 -16.94 -12.15 4.04
C ASN A 220 -16.70 -10.63 4.13
N GLY A 221 -15.78 -10.12 3.30
CA GLY A 221 -15.48 -8.69 3.20
C GLY A 221 -14.68 -8.06 4.34
N ILE A 222 -14.17 -8.83 5.31
CA ILE A 222 -13.31 -8.32 6.40
C ILE A 222 -11.95 -9.02 6.42
N ALA A 223 -10.91 -8.32 6.88
CA ALA A 223 -9.59 -8.90 7.06
C ALA A 223 -9.60 -9.91 8.22
N VAL A 224 -9.14 -11.14 7.95
CA VAL A 224 -9.02 -12.20 8.97
C VAL A 224 -7.58 -12.60 9.24
N ASP A 225 -6.65 -12.26 8.34
CA ASP A 225 -5.20 -12.47 8.51
C ASP A 225 -4.41 -11.56 7.56
N THR A 226 -3.15 -11.28 7.88
CA THR A 226 -2.23 -10.47 7.07
C THR A 226 -0.77 -10.83 7.35
N SER A 227 0.07 -10.84 6.32
CA SER A 227 1.42 -11.40 6.43
C SER A 227 2.35 -10.52 7.26
N MET A 228 2.14 -9.20 7.25
CA MET A 228 2.93 -8.29 8.07
C MET A 228 2.49 -8.34 9.53
N GLY A 229 3.44 -8.08 10.41
CA GLY A 229 3.35 -8.37 11.83
C GLY A 229 3.05 -7.17 12.71
N LEU A 230 3.73 -7.16 13.86
CA LEU A 230 3.96 -5.97 14.67
C LEU A 230 4.62 -4.85 13.85
N THR A 231 5.51 -5.22 12.94
CA THR A 231 6.25 -4.30 12.07
C THR A 231 6.11 -4.72 10.60
N PRO A 232 6.43 -3.84 9.63
CA PRO A 232 6.43 -4.17 8.22
C PRO A 232 7.54 -5.15 7.75
N LEU A 233 8.25 -5.81 8.69
CA LEU A 233 9.35 -6.73 8.40
C LEU A 233 8.86 -8.17 8.15
N GLU A 234 7.85 -8.62 8.88
CA GLU A 234 7.30 -9.98 8.78
C GLU A 234 6.64 -10.22 7.42
N GLY A 235 6.63 -11.47 6.98
CA GLY A 235 5.86 -11.94 5.84
C GLY A 235 6.71 -12.28 4.63
N LEU A 236 6.40 -11.57 3.54
CA LEU A 236 6.97 -11.83 2.22
C LEU A 236 8.45 -11.44 2.13
N VAL A 237 9.13 -12.03 1.13
CA VAL A 237 10.40 -11.49 0.65
C VAL A 237 10.12 -10.12 0.02
N MET A 238 10.89 -9.10 0.40
CA MET A 238 10.72 -7.73 -0.09
C MET A 238 12.01 -7.21 -0.73
N GLY A 239 12.01 -5.96 -1.20
CA GLY A 239 13.20 -5.40 -1.86
C GLY A 239 14.45 -5.38 -0.98
N SER A 240 14.29 -4.97 0.29
CA SER A 240 15.39 -4.89 1.26
C SER A 240 15.13 -5.55 2.62
N ARG A 241 13.90 -6.04 2.83
CA ARG A 241 13.46 -6.64 4.09
C ARG A 241 13.47 -8.15 3.98
N SER A 242 13.83 -8.84 5.06
CA SER A 242 13.98 -10.30 5.08
C SER A 242 12.67 -11.06 4.85
N GLY A 243 11.54 -10.54 5.33
CA GLY A 243 10.34 -11.36 5.53
C GLY A 243 10.56 -12.35 6.68
N ASP A 244 9.77 -13.44 6.70
CA ASP A 244 9.92 -14.45 7.74
C ASP A 244 11.23 -15.23 7.61
N ILE A 245 11.93 -15.27 8.74
CA ILE A 245 13.12 -16.07 8.99
C ILE A 245 12.93 -16.83 10.31
N ASP A 246 13.77 -17.82 10.56
CA ASP A 246 13.84 -18.47 11.87
C ASP A 246 14.28 -17.42 12.93
N PRO A 247 13.49 -17.18 14.01
CA PRO A 247 13.88 -16.26 15.07
C PRO A 247 15.24 -16.55 15.71
N ALA A 248 15.69 -17.82 15.73
CA ALA A 248 16.99 -18.20 16.29
C ALA A 248 18.19 -17.70 15.45
N ILE A 249 17.98 -17.31 14.19
CA ILE A 249 19.02 -16.69 13.36
C ILE A 249 19.48 -15.36 13.95
N VAL A 250 18.56 -14.62 14.60
CA VAL A 250 18.86 -13.30 15.17
C VAL A 250 19.94 -13.37 16.26
N PRO A 251 19.77 -14.10 17.38
CA PRO A 251 20.83 -14.23 18.39
C PRO A 251 22.08 -14.92 17.83
N TYR A 252 21.92 -15.95 16.99
CA TYR A 252 23.05 -16.62 16.35
C TYR A 252 23.95 -15.63 15.59
N MET A 253 23.36 -14.73 14.79
CA MET A 253 24.13 -13.76 14.03
C MET A 253 24.69 -12.64 14.90
N LEU A 254 23.97 -12.19 15.93
CA LEU A 254 24.49 -11.20 16.90
C LEU A 254 25.77 -11.73 17.57
N GLU A 255 25.75 -12.98 18.05
CA GLU A 255 26.89 -13.62 18.69
C GLU A 255 28.08 -13.80 17.74
N ASN A 256 27.82 -14.22 16.49
CA ASN A 256 28.88 -14.48 15.51
C ASN A 256 29.50 -13.21 14.90
N THR A 257 28.78 -12.10 14.89
CA THR A 257 29.24 -10.86 14.23
C THR A 257 29.58 -9.74 15.20
N GLY A 258 29.17 -9.85 16.47
CA GLY A 258 29.27 -8.76 17.44
C GLY A 258 28.37 -7.56 17.13
N MET A 259 27.42 -7.70 16.20
CA MET A 259 26.46 -6.65 15.89
C MET A 259 25.61 -6.30 17.12
N SER A 260 25.26 -5.03 17.25
CA SER A 260 24.20 -4.59 18.15
C SER A 260 22.81 -4.97 17.63
N ALA A 261 21.81 -4.97 18.52
CA ALA A 261 20.41 -5.17 18.14
C ALA A 261 19.95 -4.15 17.07
N ARG A 262 20.46 -2.92 17.11
CA ARG A 262 20.12 -1.87 16.12
C ARG A 262 20.76 -2.13 14.74
N GLU A 263 21.98 -2.64 14.71
CA GLU A 263 22.64 -3.05 13.47
C GLU A 263 21.96 -4.27 12.85
N MET A 264 21.50 -5.20 13.69
CA MET A 264 20.70 -6.34 13.26
C MET A 264 19.35 -5.90 12.67
N ASP A 265 18.61 -5.02 13.35
CA ASP A 265 17.36 -4.44 12.82
C ASP A 265 17.60 -3.74 11.46
N THR A 266 18.68 -2.96 11.36
CA THR A 266 19.08 -2.31 10.10
C THR A 266 19.41 -3.36 9.02
N THR A 267 20.10 -4.44 9.37
CA THR A 267 20.45 -5.51 8.45
C THR A 267 19.21 -6.21 7.91
N LEU A 268 18.26 -6.55 8.78
CA LEU A 268 17.00 -7.18 8.42
C LEU A 268 16.09 -6.27 7.60
N ASN A 269 16.09 -4.96 7.83
CA ASN A 269 15.22 -4.00 7.12
C ASN A 269 15.81 -3.43 5.82
N LYS A 270 17.14 -3.29 5.74
CA LYS A 270 17.81 -2.51 4.67
C LYS A 270 18.82 -3.31 3.85
N LYS A 271 19.34 -4.42 4.38
CA LYS A 271 20.41 -5.21 3.74
C LYS A 271 20.00 -6.66 3.43
N SER A 272 18.72 -7.01 3.63
CA SER A 272 18.18 -8.36 3.42
C SER A 272 17.28 -8.40 2.18
N GLY A 273 16.37 -9.37 2.07
CA GLY A 273 15.47 -9.46 0.92
C GLY A 273 16.22 -9.63 -0.41
N LEU A 274 15.67 -9.09 -1.50
CA LEU A 274 16.27 -9.20 -2.82
C LEU A 274 17.67 -8.58 -2.89
N ILE A 275 17.87 -7.40 -2.27
CA ILE A 275 19.19 -6.76 -2.28
C ILE A 275 20.23 -7.59 -1.55
N GLY A 276 19.86 -8.25 -0.44
CA GLY A 276 20.76 -9.17 0.27
C GLY A 276 21.07 -10.44 -0.53
N LEU A 277 20.13 -10.92 -1.35
CA LEU A 277 20.29 -12.15 -2.14
C LEU A 277 21.10 -11.93 -3.43
N CYS A 278 20.79 -10.88 -4.19
CA CYS A 278 21.35 -10.66 -5.54
C CYS A 278 21.89 -9.24 -5.78
N GLY A 279 22.02 -8.42 -4.74
CA GLY A 279 22.56 -7.06 -4.83
C GLY A 279 21.62 -6.05 -5.51
N LYS A 280 20.37 -6.41 -5.78
CA LYS A 280 19.37 -5.57 -6.48
C LYS A 280 18.02 -5.68 -5.78
N SER A 281 17.27 -4.59 -5.69
CA SER A 281 15.93 -4.55 -5.07
C SER A 281 14.78 -4.27 -6.06
N ASP A 282 15.08 -3.61 -7.18
CA ASP A 282 14.13 -3.37 -8.27
C ASP A 282 13.93 -4.65 -9.09
N ARG A 283 12.69 -5.13 -9.17
CA ARG A 283 12.37 -6.40 -9.86
C ARG A 283 12.66 -6.35 -11.35
N ARG A 284 12.70 -5.16 -11.97
CA ARG A 284 13.09 -5.02 -13.39
C ARG A 284 14.56 -5.37 -13.57
N ASP A 285 15.42 -4.88 -12.70
CA ASP A 285 16.85 -5.15 -12.73
C ASP A 285 17.17 -6.59 -12.34
N VAL A 286 16.43 -7.14 -11.36
CA VAL A 286 16.52 -8.56 -10.98
C VAL A 286 16.12 -9.45 -12.17
N LEU A 287 14.99 -9.18 -12.84
CA LEU A 287 14.56 -9.95 -14.01
C LEU A 287 15.59 -9.88 -15.14
N LYS A 288 16.10 -8.69 -15.46
CA LYS A 288 17.12 -8.51 -16.48
C LYS A 288 18.37 -9.33 -16.17
N ALA A 289 18.90 -9.22 -14.95
CA ALA A 289 20.07 -9.99 -14.53
C ALA A 289 19.83 -11.50 -14.61
N SER A 290 18.63 -11.96 -14.23
CA SER A 290 18.22 -13.36 -14.35
C SER A 290 18.24 -13.85 -15.80
N GLN A 291 17.72 -13.04 -16.73
CA GLN A 291 17.73 -13.33 -18.17
C GLN A 291 19.14 -13.32 -18.77
N GLU A 292 20.06 -12.55 -18.18
CA GLU A 292 21.49 -12.52 -18.52
C GLU A 292 22.29 -13.68 -17.87
N GLY A 293 21.63 -14.56 -17.12
CA GLY A 293 22.24 -15.78 -16.53
C GLY A 293 22.71 -15.64 -15.08
N ASP A 294 22.40 -14.54 -14.39
CA ASP A 294 22.68 -14.38 -12.96
C ASP A 294 21.84 -15.36 -12.12
N LYS A 295 22.49 -16.42 -11.63
CA LYS A 295 21.85 -17.46 -10.82
C LYS A 295 21.29 -16.93 -9.50
N LYS A 296 21.88 -15.88 -8.91
CA LYS A 296 21.36 -15.28 -7.67
C LYS A 296 20.09 -14.49 -7.92
N ALA A 297 20.02 -13.79 -9.06
CA ALA A 297 18.80 -13.10 -9.48
C ALA A 297 17.65 -14.07 -9.75
N GLN A 298 17.91 -15.19 -10.43
CA GLN A 298 16.91 -16.25 -10.64
C GLN A 298 16.44 -16.85 -9.31
N LEU A 299 17.38 -17.18 -8.41
CA LEU A 299 17.06 -17.66 -7.06
C LEU A 299 16.17 -16.67 -6.30
N ALA A 300 16.45 -15.37 -6.40
CA ALA A 300 15.67 -14.34 -5.73
C ALA A 300 14.21 -14.29 -6.24
N ILE A 301 13.99 -14.40 -7.56
CA ILE A 301 12.65 -14.49 -8.17
C ILE A 301 11.92 -15.76 -7.71
N ASP A 302 12.61 -16.90 -7.69
CA ASP A 302 12.02 -18.18 -7.28
C ASP A 302 11.67 -18.18 -5.79
N MET A 303 12.51 -17.59 -4.93
CA MET A 303 12.23 -17.43 -3.51
C MET A 303 11.05 -16.48 -3.24
N GLU A 304 10.99 -15.34 -3.94
CA GLU A 304 9.88 -14.38 -3.82
C GLU A 304 8.55 -15.02 -4.25
N GLY A 305 8.49 -15.60 -5.45
CA GLY A 305 7.30 -16.27 -5.96
C GLY A 305 6.86 -17.44 -5.09
N ARG A 306 7.80 -18.30 -4.66
CA ARG A 306 7.50 -19.41 -3.73
C ARG A 306 6.92 -18.92 -2.41
N ARG A 307 7.45 -17.82 -1.85
CA ARG A 307 6.94 -17.25 -0.59
C ARG A 307 5.52 -16.73 -0.77
N ILE A 308 5.23 -16.02 -1.86
CA ILE A 308 3.88 -15.53 -2.16
C ILE A 308 2.91 -16.70 -2.34
N GLY A 309 3.25 -17.71 -3.15
CA GLY A 309 2.41 -18.89 -3.37
C GLY A 309 2.10 -19.66 -2.08
N LYS A 310 3.09 -19.78 -1.17
CA LYS A 310 2.88 -20.36 0.17
C LYS A 310 1.86 -19.57 0.99
N TYR A 311 1.95 -18.23 1.01
CA TYR A 311 1.00 -17.38 1.73
C TYR A 311 -0.42 -17.48 1.15
N ILE A 312 -0.55 -17.54 -0.17
CA ILE A 312 -1.85 -17.75 -0.82
C ILE A 312 -2.43 -19.11 -0.40
N GLY A 313 -1.62 -20.18 -0.46
CA GLY A 313 -2.02 -21.51 -0.04
C GLY A 313 -2.45 -21.58 1.43
N SER A 314 -1.68 -20.96 2.34
CA SER A 314 -2.02 -20.92 3.77
C SER A 314 -3.31 -20.14 4.01
N TYR A 315 -3.46 -18.97 3.40
CA TYR A 315 -4.64 -18.13 3.59
C TYR A 315 -5.90 -18.69 2.95
N ALA A 316 -5.79 -19.49 1.88
CA ALA A 316 -6.93 -20.20 1.33
C ALA A 316 -7.61 -21.13 2.36
N THR A 317 -6.83 -21.68 3.31
CA THR A 317 -7.38 -22.54 4.38
C THR A 317 -8.30 -21.80 5.35
N LEU A 318 -8.18 -20.47 5.45
CA LEU A 318 -8.96 -19.64 6.37
C LEU A 318 -10.36 -19.31 5.83
N LEU A 319 -10.58 -19.48 4.53
CA LEU A 319 -11.75 -18.97 3.80
C LEU A 319 -12.94 -19.93 3.74
N GLY A 320 -12.92 -21.01 4.53
CA GLY A 320 -14.07 -21.90 4.71
C GLY A 320 -14.52 -22.63 3.43
N GLY A 321 -13.57 -23.00 2.57
CA GLY A 321 -13.83 -23.77 1.34
C GLY A 321 -14.25 -22.96 0.12
N ARG A 322 -14.38 -21.63 0.24
CA ARG A 322 -14.68 -20.74 -0.88
C ARG A 322 -13.66 -19.61 -0.98
N LEU A 323 -12.94 -19.57 -2.09
CA LEU A 323 -12.09 -18.46 -2.50
C LEU A 323 -12.63 -17.94 -3.83
N ASP A 324 -13.05 -16.68 -3.89
CA ASP A 324 -13.63 -16.09 -5.09
C ASP A 324 -12.53 -15.54 -6.02
N ALA A 325 -11.51 -14.86 -5.46
CA ALA A 325 -10.42 -14.29 -6.24
C ALA A 325 -9.08 -14.17 -5.49
N ILE A 326 -7.99 -14.24 -6.24
CA ILE A 326 -6.66 -13.77 -5.84
C ILE A 326 -6.39 -12.45 -6.57
N VAL A 327 -6.04 -11.41 -5.83
CA VAL A 327 -5.78 -10.07 -6.37
C VAL A 327 -4.30 -9.77 -6.30
N PHE A 328 -3.68 -9.38 -7.41
CA PHE A 328 -2.35 -8.77 -7.43
C PHE A 328 -2.48 -7.26 -7.59
N THR A 329 -1.77 -6.52 -6.74
CA THR A 329 -1.78 -5.06 -6.72
C THR A 329 -0.41 -4.49 -6.36
N ALA A 330 -0.29 -3.16 -6.36
CA ALA A 330 0.92 -2.38 -6.20
C ALA A 330 1.93 -2.58 -7.33
N GLY A 331 3.01 -1.78 -7.31
CA GLY A 331 3.86 -1.60 -8.50
C GLY A 331 4.43 -2.88 -9.13
N VAL A 332 4.77 -3.91 -8.33
CA VAL A 332 5.26 -5.21 -8.83
C VAL A 332 4.09 -6.16 -9.10
N GLY A 333 3.03 -6.19 -8.29
CA GLY A 333 1.86 -7.03 -8.55
C GLY A 333 1.13 -6.64 -9.84
N GLU A 334 1.10 -5.35 -10.16
CA GLU A 334 0.49 -4.80 -11.38
C GLU A 334 1.31 -5.09 -12.65
N MET A 335 2.65 -4.99 -12.58
CA MET A 335 3.51 -4.98 -13.77
C MET A 335 4.43 -6.21 -13.89
N GLY A 336 4.66 -6.94 -12.81
CA GLY A 336 5.58 -8.06 -12.71
C GLY A 336 4.97 -9.38 -13.12
N ALA A 337 4.69 -9.57 -14.42
CA ALA A 337 4.11 -10.81 -14.94
C ALA A 337 4.89 -12.07 -14.52
N HIS A 338 6.23 -12.00 -14.48
CA HIS A 338 7.12 -13.07 -14.01
C HIS A 338 6.93 -13.42 -12.52
N ILE A 339 6.67 -12.42 -11.67
CA ILE A 339 6.37 -12.65 -10.24
C ILE A 339 5.00 -13.29 -10.08
N ARG A 340 3.98 -12.79 -10.79
CA ARG A 340 2.64 -13.41 -10.78
C ARG A 340 2.69 -14.86 -11.25
N GLU A 341 3.42 -15.13 -12.32
CA GLU A 341 3.63 -16.49 -12.84
C GLU A 341 4.31 -17.38 -11.80
N SER A 342 5.42 -16.92 -11.20
CA SER A 342 6.14 -17.66 -10.16
C SER A 342 5.27 -17.93 -8.93
N ALA A 343 4.47 -16.94 -8.49
CA ALA A 343 3.57 -17.04 -7.35
C ALA A 343 2.38 -17.97 -7.58
N CYS A 344 1.90 -18.09 -8.82
CA CYS A 344 0.74 -18.92 -9.16
C CYS A 344 1.08 -20.40 -9.39
N LYS A 345 2.36 -20.78 -9.47
CA LYS A 345 2.78 -22.17 -9.66
C LYS A 345 2.22 -23.06 -8.54
N GLY A 346 1.40 -24.06 -8.90
CA GLY A 346 0.84 -25.05 -7.98
C GLY A 346 -0.47 -24.62 -7.31
N LEU A 347 -1.01 -23.42 -7.60
CA LEU A 347 -2.29 -22.97 -7.04
C LEU A 347 -3.50 -23.64 -7.70
N GLU A 348 -3.29 -24.50 -8.70
CA GLU A 348 -4.33 -25.33 -9.29
C GLU A 348 -4.99 -26.23 -8.24
N ILE A 349 -4.25 -26.61 -7.18
CA ILE A 349 -4.76 -27.39 -6.04
C ILE A 349 -5.90 -26.70 -5.29
N ILE A 350 -5.95 -25.36 -5.32
CA ILE A 350 -7.05 -24.56 -4.75
C ILE A 350 -7.99 -24.01 -5.84
N GLY A 351 -7.86 -24.48 -7.08
CA GLY A 351 -8.73 -24.13 -8.20
C GLY A 351 -8.40 -22.79 -8.89
N ALA A 352 -7.23 -22.21 -8.63
CA ALA A 352 -6.74 -21.02 -9.32
C ALA A 352 -5.81 -21.43 -10.48
N LYS A 353 -6.17 -21.04 -11.70
CA LYS A 353 -5.43 -21.35 -12.92
C LYS A 353 -5.07 -20.06 -13.66
N LEU A 354 -3.78 -19.75 -13.70
CA LEU A 354 -3.27 -18.59 -14.43
C LEU A 354 -3.31 -18.88 -15.94
N ASP A 355 -3.81 -17.92 -16.73
CA ASP A 355 -3.62 -17.94 -18.17
C ASP A 355 -2.29 -17.24 -18.51
N PRO A 356 -1.26 -17.97 -19.01
CA PRO A 356 0.05 -17.37 -19.27
C PRO A 356 0.01 -16.27 -20.33
N LYS A 357 -0.90 -16.37 -21.31
CA LYS A 357 -1.06 -15.37 -22.36
C LYS A 357 -1.70 -14.10 -21.79
N LYS A 358 -2.80 -14.21 -21.04
CA LYS A 358 -3.42 -13.05 -20.37
C LYS A 358 -2.43 -12.40 -19.39
N ASN A 359 -1.69 -13.19 -18.61
CA ASN A 359 -0.69 -12.70 -17.67
C ASN A 359 0.43 -11.89 -18.34
N LYS A 360 0.96 -12.38 -19.47
CA LYS A 360 2.00 -11.69 -20.25
C LYS A 360 1.47 -10.42 -20.90
N THR A 361 0.22 -10.42 -21.38
CA THR A 361 -0.46 -9.25 -21.94
C THR A 361 -0.71 -8.16 -20.90
N CYS A 362 -0.97 -8.55 -19.64
CA CYS A 362 -1.28 -7.65 -18.52
C CYS A 362 -0.07 -6.82 -18.06
N PHE A 363 0.24 -5.77 -18.83
CA PHE A 363 1.29 -4.80 -18.56
C PHE A 363 0.73 -3.37 -18.70
N SER A 364 -0.11 -2.97 -17.73
CA SER A 364 -0.67 -1.62 -17.63
C SER A 364 -1.04 -1.34 -16.18
N ARG A 365 -0.88 -0.08 -15.75
CA ARG A 365 -1.34 0.43 -14.45
C ARG A 365 -2.66 1.18 -14.53
N ASN A 366 -3.24 1.26 -15.73
CA ASN A 366 -4.41 2.08 -16.01
C ASN A 366 -5.71 1.27 -16.11
N GLY A 367 -5.62 -0.06 -16.06
CA GLY A 367 -6.77 -0.95 -16.19
C GLY A 367 -6.81 -2.01 -15.10
N GLU A 368 -7.99 -2.60 -14.93
CA GLU A 368 -8.26 -3.74 -14.06
C GLU A 368 -8.43 -4.97 -14.94
N PHE A 369 -7.69 -6.04 -14.67
CA PHE A 369 -7.57 -7.17 -15.59
C PHE A 369 -7.89 -8.50 -14.91
N GLU A 370 -8.50 -9.42 -15.68
CA GLU A 370 -8.63 -10.82 -15.31
C GLU A 370 -7.59 -11.64 -16.08
N ILE A 371 -6.73 -12.36 -15.36
CA ILE A 371 -5.64 -13.16 -15.92
C ILE A 371 -5.79 -14.65 -15.63
N SER A 372 -6.93 -15.10 -15.13
CA SER A 372 -7.27 -16.52 -15.00
C SER A 372 -7.72 -17.15 -16.33
N THR A 373 -7.56 -18.46 -16.46
CA THR A 373 -8.21 -19.24 -17.53
C THR A 373 -9.73 -19.25 -17.33
N ASP A 374 -10.48 -19.48 -18.42
CA ASP A 374 -11.94 -19.44 -18.39
C ASP A 374 -12.55 -20.57 -17.53
N ASP A 375 -11.83 -21.69 -17.39
CA ASP A 375 -12.20 -22.84 -16.54
C ASP A 375 -11.71 -22.73 -15.09
N SER A 376 -11.05 -21.63 -14.71
CA SER A 376 -10.58 -21.41 -13.34
C SER A 376 -11.76 -21.19 -12.37
N LYS A 377 -11.76 -21.92 -11.25
CA LYS A 377 -12.78 -21.75 -10.19
C LYS A 377 -12.56 -20.48 -9.39
N VAL A 378 -11.29 -20.13 -9.19
CA VAL A 378 -10.86 -18.90 -8.53
C VAL A 378 -10.41 -17.90 -9.59
N LYS A 379 -10.90 -16.67 -9.55
CA LYS A 379 -10.43 -15.61 -10.46
C LYS A 379 -9.05 -15.12 -10.04
N ILE A 380 -8.21 -14.77 -11.01
CA ILE A 380 -6.93 -14.10 -10.73
C ILE A 380 -7.02 -12.71 -11.34
N LEU A 381 -7.04 -11.69 -10.47
CA LEU A 381 -7.27 -10.30 -10.84
C LEU A 381 -5.99 -9.49 -10.67
N VAL A 382 -5.79 -8.51 -11.55
CA VAL A 382 -4.79 -7.45 -11.38
C VAL A 382 -5.54 -6.15 -11.24
N ILE A 383 -5.45 -5.55 -10.04
CA ILE A 383 -6.18 -4.32 -9.68
C ILE A 383 -5.15 -3.28 -9.24
N PRO A 384 -4.92 -2.21 -9.99
CA PRO A 384 -4.05 -1.14 -9.53
C PRO A 384 -4.67 -0.43 -8.33
N THR A 385 -3.96 -0.42 -7.20
CA THR A 385 -4.47 0.16 -5.93
C THR A 385 -4.67 1.66 -6.05
N ASP A 386 -5.57 2.23 -5.26
CA ASP A 386 -5.79 3.68 -5.16
C ASP A 386 -5.91 4.07 -3.68
N GLU A 387 -4.76 4.14 -3.00
CA GLU A 387 -4.70 4.44 -1.56
C GLU A 387 -5.12 5.88 -1.28
N GLU A 388 -4.73 6.80 -2.17
CA GLU A 388 -5.06 8.20 -2.08
C GLU A 388 -6.58 8.44 -2.19
N LEU A 389 -7.30 7.68 -3.02
CA LEU A 389 -8.77 7.77 -3.05
C LEU A 389 -9.42 7.31 -1.74
N VAL A 390 -8.93 6.24 -1.11
CA VAL A 390 -9.41 5.84 0.23
C VAL A 390 -9.25 6.99 1.22
N MET A 391 -8.06 7.60 1.23
CA MET A 391 -7.79 8.73 2.13
C MET A 391 -8.68 9.94 1.84
N THR A 392 -8.95 10.18 0.55
CA THR A 392 -9.80 11.26 0.08
C THR A 392 -11.25 11.08 0.56
N GLU A 393 -11.81 9.88 0.36
CA GLU A 393 -13.18 9.55 0.76
C GLU A 393 -13.34 9.55 2.29
N ASP A 394 -12.38 9.01 3.03
CA ASP A 394 -12.38 9.02 4.50
C ASP A 394 -12.34 10.46 5.05
N ALA A 395 -11.44 11.30 4.52
CA ALA A 395 -11.32 12.70 4.95
C ALA A 395 -12.59 13.50 4.65
N PHE A 396 -13.18 13.32 3.45
CA PHE A 396 -14.45 13.93 3.08
C PHE A 396 -15.58 13.53 4.03
N ALA A 397 -15.73 12.23 4.26
CA ALA A 397 -16.81 11.70 5.07
C ALA A 397 -16.68 12.10 6.54
N LEU A 398 -15.45 12.14 7.07
CA LEU A 398 -15.18 12.61 8.44
C LEU A 398 -15.51 14.10 8.60
N MET A 399 -15.11 14.93 7.64
CA MET A 399 -15.44 16.36 7.62
C MET A 399 -16.97 16.59 7.67
N ASN A 400 -17.75 15.77 6.96
CA ASN A 400 -19.21 15.88 6.93
C ASN A 400 -19.94 15.11 8.06
N GLY A 401 -19.21 14.41 8.94
CA GLY A 401 -19.81 13.59 10.00
C GLY A 401 -20.57 12.36 9.49
N THR A 402 -20.27 11.89 8.27
CA THR A 402 -20.93 10.73 7.63
C THR A 402 -20.07 9.47 7.62
N TYR A 403 -18.85 9.53 8.15
CA TYR A 403 -17.94 8.39 8.20
C TYR A 403 -18.31 7.39 9.29
N ASP A 404 -18.28 6.10 8.96
CA ASP A 404 -18.30 4.99 9.91
C ASP A 404 -17.04 4.12 9.70
N VAL A 405 -16.83 3.10 10.54
CA VAL A 405 -15.78 2.11 10.33
C VAL A 405 -15.84 1.56 8.89
N HIS A 406 -14.68 1.33 8.29
CA HIS A 406 -14.52 0.93 6.88
C HIS A 406 -15.37 -0.29 6.44
N THR A 407 -15.80 -1.14 7.38
CA THR A 407 -16.70 -2.27 7.12
C THR A 407 -18.15 -1.87 6.88
N ASN A 408 -18.58 -0.73 7.43
CA ASN A 408 -19.93 -0.17 7.31
C ASN A 408 -19.98 1.05 6.37
N PHE A 409 -18.84 1.64 6.05
CA PHE A 409 -18.75 2.73 5.08
C PHE A 409 -18.79 2.20 3.64
N THR A 410 -19.56 2.88 2.78
CA THR A 410 -19.68 2.56 1.35
C THR A 410 -18.82 3.53 0.55
N TYR A 411 -17.80 3.01 -0.10
CA TYR A 411 -16.89 3.79 -0.93
C TYR A 411 -17.38 3.90 -2.38
N SER A 412 -16.99 4.96 -3.08
CA SER A 412 -17.39 5.19 -4.47
C SER A 412 -16.90 4.09 -5.42
N PHE A 413 -15.74 3.49 -5.12
CA PHE A 413 -15.13 2.41 -5.90
C PHE A 413 -15.77 1.02 -5.68
N GLU A 414 -16.77 0.90 -4.81
CA GLU A 414 -17.60 -0.32 -4.66
C GLU A 414 -18.64 -0.46 -5.78
N SER A 415 -18.89 0.59 -6.56
CA SER A 415 -19.76 0.51 -7.73
C SER A 415 -19.06 -0.20 -8.90
N ARG A 416 -19.77 -1.10 -9.61
CA ARG A 416 -19.28 -1.63 -10.91
C ARG A 416 -19.06 -0.54 -11.95
N GLU A 417 -19.83 0.54 -11.86
CA GLU A 417 -19.77 1.68 -12.77
C GLU A 417 -18.66 2.67 -12.39
N TYR A 418 -17.93 2.43 -11.30
CA TYR A 418 -16.79 3.25 -10.93
C TYR A 418 -15.74 3.26 -12.04
N VAL A 419 -15.32 4.47 -12.41
CA VAL A 419 -14.26 4.72 -13.37
C VAL A 419 -13.27 5.68 -12.74
N ASN A 420 -12.00 5.25 -12.63
CA ASN A 420 -10.93 6.15 -12.25
C ASN A 420 -10.59 7.06 -13.46
N LYS A 421 -11.08 8.29 -13.44
CA LYS A 421 -10.88 9.28 -14.52
C LYS A 421 -9.41 9.53 -14.85
N ALA A 422 -8.52 9.53 -13.85
CA ALA A 422 -7.09 9.74 -14.07
C ALA A 422 -6.43 8.61 -14.90
N ARG A 423 -7.02 7.42 -14.90
CA ARG A 423 -6.52 6.24 -15.63
C ARG A 423 -7.13 6.08 -17.01
N VAL A 424 -8.33 6.60 -17.29
CA VAL A 424 -9.06 6.38 -18.56
C VAL A 424 -8.21 6.72 -19.79
N ALA A 425 -7.64 7.92 -19.84
CA ALA A 425 -6.81 8.35 -20.97
C ALA A 425 -5.53 7.50 -21.09
N GLY A 426 -4.95 7.08 -19.95
CA GLY A 426 -3.82 6.15 -19.91
C GLY A 426 -4.18 4.79 -20.49
N LEU A 427 -5.31 4.21 -20.08
CA LEU A 427 -5.77 2.91 -20.54
C LEU A 427 -6.06 2.90 -22.03
N LYS A 428 -6.68 3.97 -22.55
CA LYS A 428 -6.92 4.12 -23.99
C LYS A 428 -5.60 4.04 -24.77
N ARG A 429 -4.57 4.79 -24.35
CA ARG A 429 -3.24 4.75 -24.98
C ARG A 429 -2.56 3.39 -24.82
N ASP A 430 -2.74 2.72 -23.69
CA ASP A 430 -2.19 1.38 -23.47
C ASP A 430 -2.85 0.35 -24.40
N ILE A 431 -4.17 0.41 -24.59
CA ILE A 431 -4.93 -0.46 -25.52
C ILE A 431 -4.56 -0.15 -26.98
N GLU A 432 -4.38 1.12 -27.36
CA GLU A 432 -3.91 1.49 -28.70
C GLU A 432 -2.53 0.87 -29.00
N LYS A 433 -1.63 0.83 -28.01
CA LYS A 433 -0.32 0.18 -28.12
C LYS A 433 -0.40 -1.35 -28.10
N ASN A 434 -1.31 -1.91 -27.30
CA ASN A 434 -1.52 -3.35 -27.19
C ASN A 434 -3.02 -3.68 -27.13
N PRO A 435 -3.67 -3.90 -28.30
CA PRO A 435 -5.12 -4.15 -28.37
C PRO A 435 -5.58 -5.37 -27.57
N ALA A 436 -4.70 -6.35 -27.33
CA ALA A 436 -5.02 -7.54 -26.54
C ALA A 436 -5.34 -7.25 -25.07
N LEU A 437 -4.99 -6.06 -24.55
CA LEU A 437 -5.40 -5.62 -23.21
C LEU A 437 -6.94 -5.55 -23.09
N LYS A 438 -7.64 -5.21 -24.18
CA LYS A 438 -9.10 -5.12 -24.19
C LYS A 438 -9.76 -6.47 -23.90
N ASP A 439 -9.16 -7.56 -24.36
CA ASP A 439 -9.71 -8.91 -24.22
C ASP A 439 -9.64 -9.45 -22.79
N ILE A 440 -8.79 -8.83 -21.96
CA ILE A 440 -8.52 -9.25 -20.57
C ILE A 440 -9.00 -8.25 -19.52
N LEU A 441 -9.74 -7.21 -19.92
CA LEU A 441 -10.38 -6.30 -18.97
C LEU A 441 -11.35 -7.07 -18.07
N ALA A 442 -11.26 -6.83 -16.76
CA ALA A 442 -12.09 -7.50 -15.78
C ALA A 442 -13.58 -7.07 -15.86
N ILE A 443 -13.82 -5.84 -16.34
CA ILE A 443 -15.14 -5.31 -16.68
C ILE A 443 -15.07 -4.81 -18.13
N LYS A 444 -15.97 -5.31 -18.98
CA LYS A 444 -16.03 -5.00 -20.42
C LYS A 444 -16.95 -3.83 -20.73
#